data_AF-A0A3N0A826-F1
#
_entry.id   AF-A0A3N0A826-F1
#
_cell.length_a   1.000
_cell.length_b   1.000
_cell.length_c   1.000
_cell.angle_alpha   90.00
_cell.angle_beta   90.00
_cell.angle_gamma   90.00
#
_symmetry.space_group_name_H-M   'P 1'
#
loop_
_entity.id
_entity.type
_entity.pdbx_description
1 polymer ?
#
loop_
_entity_poly.entity_id
_entity_poly.type
_entity_poly.pdbx_seq_one_letter_code
_entity_poly.pdbx_strand_id
1 'polypeptide(L)'
;MAIIGEMMRTIDEDVSGLRDGLQPESLSHWYGILISETIDMAPPWLEDKIGVKQDELLPMKFNLDISKRAVRYFMMAVDDNIDQMPYSTRLYFLKVQEILATEMDKSLV
;
A
#
# COMPACT_ATOMS: atom_id res chain seq x y z
N MET A 1 26.33 14.82 26.67
CA MET A 1 26.86 15.01 25.30
C MET A 1 26.80 13.72 24.49
N ALA A 2 27.38 12.59 24.94
CA ALA A 2 27.31 11.30 24.22
C ALA A 2 25.86 10.79 24.01
N ILE A 3 25.04 10.81 25.08
CA ILE A 3 23.63 10.38 25.02
C ILE A 3 22.81 11.23 24.04
N ILE A 4 23.07 12.54 23.96
CA ILE A 4 22.37 13.45 23.03
C ILE A 4 22.75 13.13 21.59
N GLY A 5 24.03 12.83 21.33
CA GLY A 5 24.50 12.44 19.99
C GLY A 5 23.90 11.11 19.52
N GLU A 6 23.80 10.13 20.43
CA GLU A 6 23.18 8.83 20.13
C GLU A 6 21.68 8.97 19.85
N MET A 7 20.95 9.75 20.67
CA MET A 7 19.54 10.05 20.43
C MET A 7 19.32 10.78 19.10
N MET A 8 20.16 11.78 18.75
CA MET A 8 20.04 12.47 17.47
C MET A 8 20.25 11.54 16.28
N ARG A 9 21.18 10.58 16.39
CA ARG A 9 21.43 9.59 15.34
C ARG A 9 20.24 8.65 15.14
N THR A 10 19.65 8.15 16.23
CA THR A 10 18.44 7.32 16.15
C THR A 10 17.28 8.07 15.50
N ILE A 11 17.10 9.35 15.86
CA ILE A 11 16.05 10.19 15.25
C ILE A 11 16.30 10.37 13.75
N ASP A 12 17.54 10.62 13.33
CA ASP A 12 17.88 10.80 11.92
C ASP A 12 17.65 9.51 11.10
N GLU A 13 17.98 8.36 11.69
CA GLU A 13 17.71 7.03 11.14
C GLU A 13 16.21 6.76 11.01
N ASP A 14 15.43 7.04 12.04
CA ASP A 14 13.97 6.89 12.03
C ASP A 14 13.32 7.80 10.99
N VAL A 15 13.71 9.08 10.93
CA VAL A 15 13.21 10.05 9.96
C VAL A 15 13.55 9.63 8.52
N SER A 16 14.76 9.12 8.30
CA SER A 16 15.17 8.61 6.99
C SER A 16 14.34 7.38 6.60
N GLY A 17 14.14 6.43 7.51
CA GLY A 17 13.31 5.24 7.27
C GLY A 17 11.85 5.60 6.98
N LEU A 18 11.29 6.60 7.67
CA LEU A 18 9.95 7.12 7.39
C LEU A 18 9.84 7.72 5.98
N ARG A 19 10.84 8.53 5.59
CA ARG A 19 10.88 9.19 4.29
C ARG A 19 10.96 8.18 3.16
N ASP A 20 11.85 7.20 3.28
CA ASP A 20 12.18 6.30 2.17
C ASP A 20 11.06 5.29 1.88
N GLY A 21 10.23 4.94 2.88
CA GLY A 21 9.05 4.08 2.68
C GLY A 21 7.85 4.76 1.99
N LEU A 22 7.82 6.09 1.88
CA LEU A 22 6.76 6.84 1.18
C LEU A 22 7.21 7.36 -0.19
N GLN A 23 8.35 6.90 -0.68
CA GLN A 23 8.79 7.22 -2.03
C GLN A 23 7.85 6.58 -3.07
N PRO A 24 7.54 7.27 -4.18
CA PRO A 24 6.70 6.73 -5.25
C PRO A 24 7.15 5.34 -5.73
N GLU A 25 8.45 5.10 -5.80
CA GLU A 25 9.05 3.86 -6.26
C GLU A 25 8.79 2.70 -5.28
N SER A 26 8.90 2.97 -3.98
CA SER A 26 8.53 2.00 -2.93
C SER A 26 7.06 1.63 -3.02
N LEU A 27 6.17 2.62 -3.14
CA LEU A 27 4.72 2.37 -3.24
C LEU A 27 4.37 1.61 -4.53
N SER A 28 4.97 1.99 -5.65
CA SER A 28 4.77 1.33 -6.95
C SER A 28 5.23 -0.14 -6.92
N HIS A 29 6.37 -0.42 -6.29
CA HIS A 29 6.86 -1.78 -6.09
C HIS A 29 5.86 -2.64 -5.31
N TRP A 30 5.40 -2.15 -4.16
CA TRP A 30 4.43 -2.88 -3.35
C TRP A 30 3.09 -3.05 -4.04
N TYR A 31 2.58 -2.01 -4.71
CA TYR A 31 1.40 -2.15 -5.54
C TYR A 31 1.55 -3.24 -6.61
N GLY A 32 2.72 -3.36 -7.24
CA GLY A 32 2.99 -4.42 -8.20
C GLY A 32 2.86 -5.83 -7.60
N ILE A 33 3.46 -6.05 -6.43
CA ILE A 33 3.35 -7.33 -5.69
C ILE A 33 1.89 -7.62 -5.36
N LEU A 34 1.22 -6.66 -4.71
CA LEU A 34 -0.15 -6.82 -4.22
C LEU A 34 -1.14 -7.10 -5.36
N ILE A 35 -1.02 -6.40 -6.50
CA ILE A 35 -1.88 -6.62 -7.66
C ILE A 35 -1.65 -8.00 -8.26
N SER A 36 -0.39 -8.43 -8.39
CA SER A 36 -0.06 -9.78 -8.88
C SER A 36 -0.72 -10.86 -8.02
N GLU A 37 -0.51 -10.80 -6.70
CA GLU A 37 -1.08 -11.78 -5.77
C GLU A 37 -2.61 -11.72 -5.73
N THR A 38 -3.19 -10.52 -5.84
CA THR A 38 -4.63 -10.34 -5.94
C THR A 38 -5.19 -11.06 -7.17
N ILE A 39 -4.52 -10.94 -8.32
CA ILE A 39 -4.89 -11.63 -9.56
C ILE A 39 -4.75 -13.14 -9.40
N ASP A 40 -3.66 -13.62 -8.82
CA ASP A 40 -3.40 -15.05 -8.61
C ASP A 40 -4.48 -15.72 -7.72
N MET A 41 -4.99 -14.99 -6.72
CA MET A 41 -6.06 -15.46 -5.84
C MET A 41 -7.47 -15.29 -6.45
N ALA A 42 -7.65 -14.33 -7.35
CA ALA A 42 -8.95 -14.00 -7.90
C ALA A 42 -9.38 -15.01 -8.99
N PRO A 43 -10.69 -15.23 -9.16
CA PRO A 43 -11.19 -16.00 -10.28
C PRO A 43 -10.80 -15.36 -11.63
N PRO A 44 -10.53 -16.15 -12.68
CA PRO A 44 -9.96 -15.65 -13.94
C PRO A 44 -10.76 -14.53 -14.62
N TRP A 45 -12.08 -14.49 -14.43
CA TRP A 45 -12.95 -13.45 -15.02
C TRP A 45 -12.89 -12.09 -14.29
N LEU A 46 -12.08 -11.96 -13.24
CA LEU A 46 -11.87 -10.70 -12.51
C LEU A 46 -10.49 -10.09 -12.78
N GLU A 47 -9.60 -10.79 -13.45
CA GLU A 47 -8.22 -10.35 -13.72
C GLU A 47 -8.19 -8.98 -14.42
N ASP A 48 -9.03 -8.78 -15.44
CA ASP A 48 -9.15 -7.52 -16.18
C ASP A 48 -9.86 -6.38 -15.39
N LYS A 49 -10.25 -6.65 -14.14
CA LYS A 49 -10.87 -5.69 -13.22
C LYS A 49 -10.04 -5.46 -11.97
N ILE A 50 -8.76 -5.80 -11.99
CA ILE A 50 -7.82 -5.59 -10.90
C ILE A 50 -6.62 -4.86 -11.50
N GLY A 51 -6.47 -3.57 -11.20
CA GLY A 51 -5.37 -2.80 -11.73
C GLY A 51 -5.07 -1.55 -10.91
N VAL A 52 -3.86 -1.05 -11.07
CA VAL A 52 -3.44 0.21 -10.48
C VAL A 52 -2.72 1.03 -11.53
N LYS A 53 -3.02 2.32 -11.57
CA LYS A 53 -2.32 3.27 -12.45
C LYS A 53 -1.72 4.40 -11.63
N GLN A 54 -0.40 4.53 -11.71
CA GLN A 54 0.33 5.68 -11.17
C GLN A 54 0.19 6.87 -12.13
N ASP A 55 -0.07 8.06 -11.57
CA ASP A 55 -0.15 9.29 -12.33
C ASP A 55 1.26 9.78 -12.71
N GLU A 56 1.48 10.08 -14.00
CA GLU A 56 2.80 10.47 -14.53
C GLU A 56 3.27 11.84 -14.03
N LEU A 57 2.33 12.76 -13.76
CA LEU A 57 2.63 14.11 -13.29
C LEU A 57 2.69 14.16 -11.75
N LEU A 58 1.84 13.38 -11.10
CA LEU A 58 1.74 13.28 -9.65
C LEU A 58 2.17 11.89 -9.19
N PRO A 59 3.47 11.61 -9.03
CA PRO A 59 3.97 10.25 -8.82
C PRO A 59 3.47 9.60 -7.52
N MET A 60 2.98 10.38 -6.56
CA MET A 60 2.34 9.87 -5.33
C MET A 60 0.86 9.52 -5.49
N LYS A 61 0.26 9.78 -6.65
CA LYS A 61 -1.16 9.54 -6.92
C LYS A 61 -1.32 8.21 -7.64
N PHE A 62 -1.95 7.27 -6.96
CA PHE A 62 -2.28 5.94 -7.46
C PHE A 62 -3.79 5.81 -7.61
N ASN A 63 -4.23 5.41 -8.80
CA ASN A 63 -5.62 5.04 -9.06
C ASN A 63 -5.74 3.53 -9.02
N LEU A 64 -6.27 3.00 -7.91
CA LEU A 64 -6.62 1.59 -7.77
C LEU A 64 -8.01 1.36 -8.39
N ASP A 65 -8.05 0.72 -9.55
CA ASP A 65 -9.27 0.29 -10.22
C ASP A 65 -9.50 -1.19 -9.94
N ILE A 66 -10.40 -1.47 -9.00
CA ILE A 66 -10.67 -2.82 -8.54
C ILE A 66 -12.18 -3.09 -8.48
N SER A 67 -12.61 -4.22 -9.06
CA SER A 67 -14.00 -4.67 -8.90
C SER A 67 -14.30 -4.91 -7.42
N LYS A 68 -15.48 -4.50 -6.94
CA LYS A 68 -15.97 -4.83 -5.58
C LYS A 68 -15.82 -6.31 -5.23
N ARG A 69 -16.05 -7.19 -6.21
CA ARG A 69 -15.90 -8.65 -6.04
C ARG A 69 -14.45 -9.08 -5.81
N ALA A 70 -13.49 -8.29 -6.26
CA ALA A 70 -12.07 -8.56 -6.10
C ALA A 70 -11.44 -7.93 -4.85
N VAL A 71 -12.11 -6.93 -4.23
CA VAL A 71 -11.58 -6.20 -3.06
C VAL A 71 -11.11 -7.12 -1.93
N ARG A 72 -11.86 -8.20 -1.63
CA ARG A 72 -11.46 -9.15 -0.57
C ARG A 72 -10.09 -9.80 -0.82
N TYR A 73 -9.74 -10.07 -2.07
CA TYR A 73 -8.47 -10.67 -2.43
C TYR A 73 -7.33 -9.67 -2.27
N PHE A 74 -7.59 -8.40 -2.60
CA PHE A 74 -6.63 -7.33 -2.36
C PHE A 74 -6.39 -7.11 -0.86
N MET A 75 -7.43 -7.17 -0.03
CA MET A 75 -7.27 -7.10 1.43
C MET A 75 -6.37 -8.22 1.95
N MET A 76 -6.60 -9.46 1.50
CA MET A 76 -5.77 -10.63 1.85
C MET A 76 -4.30 -10.42 1.42
N ALA A 77 -4.05 -9.99 0.18
CA ALA A 77 -2.71 -9.72 -0.32
C ALA A 77 -1.99 -8.66 0.53
N VAL A 78 -2.71 -7.61 0.94
CA VAL A 78 -2.15 -6.58 1.83
C VAL A 78 -1.82 -7.17 3.20
N ASP A 79 -2.75 -7.91 3.82
CA ASP A 79 -2.55 -8.50 5.14
C ASP A 79 -1.37 -9.48 5.18
N ASP A 80 -1.19 -10.29 4.13
CA ASP A 80 -0.10 -11.27 4.01
C ASP A 80 1.29 -10.62 3.88
N ASN A 81 1.35 -9.38 3.38
CA ASN A 81 2.59 -8.66 3.14
C ASN A 81 2.87 -7.52 4.12
N ILE A 82 1.89 -7.13 4.95
CA ILE A 82 1.93 -5.89 5.74
C ILE A 82 3.14 -5.82 6.68
N ASP A 83 3.55 -6.96 7.21
CA ASP A 83 4.67 -7.07 8.14
C ASP A 83 6.04 -6.96 7.46
N GLN A 84 6.11 -7.21 6.16
CA GLN A 84 7.33 -7.09 5.35
C GLN A 84 7.55 -5.66 4.86
N MET A 85 6.51 -4.82 4.90
CA MET A 85 6.58 -3.43 4.47
C MET A 85 7.33 -2.56 5.49
N PRO A 86 8.13 -1.58 5.02
CA PRO A 86 8.63 -0.49 5.87
C PRO A 86 7.49 0.20 6.59
N TYR A 87 7.75 0.73 7.79
CA TYR A 87 6.68 1.26 8.65
C TYR A 87 5.78 2.30 7.96
N SER A 88 6.35 3.25 7.22
CA SER A 88 5.55 4.28 6.56
C SER A 88 4.76 3.76 5.35
N THR A 89 5.32 2.78 4.61
CA THR A 89 4.60 2.02 3.57
C THR A 89 3.43 1.24 4.17
N ARG A 90 3.64 0.60 5.33
CA ARG A 90 2.61 -0.12 6.06
C ARG A 90 1.43 0.79 6.40
N LEU A 91 1.70 1.97 6.96
CA LEU A 91 0.66 2.96 7.26
C LEU A 91 -0.12 3.40 6.01
N TYR A 92 0.57 3.55 4.88
CA TYR A 92 -0.07 3.86 3.61
C TYR A 92 -1.09 2.77 3.22
N PHE A 93 -0.69 1.50 3.20
CA PHE A 93 -1.59 0.42 2.78
C PHE A 93 -2.70 0.12 3.80
N LEU A 94 -2.44 0.29 5.10
CA LEU A 94 -3.52 0.29 6.11
C LEU A 94 -4.58 1.35 5.79
N LYS A 95 -4.16 2.55 5.37
CA LYS A 95 -5.09 3.60 4.97
C LYS A 95 -5.84 3.24 3.69
N VAL A 96 -5.21 2.58 2.73
CA VAL A 96 -5.87 2.06 1.52
C VAL A 96 -6.95 1.03 1.89
N GLN A 97 -6.66 0.08 2.79
CA GLN A 97 -7.65 -0.88 3.28
C GLN A 97 -8.84 -0.17 3.97
N GLU A 98 -8.58 0.82 4.81
CA GLU A 98 -9.63 1.62 5.48
C GLU A 98 -10.55 2.32 4.46
N ILE A 99 -9.97 2.93 3.42
CA ILE A 99 -10.72 3.61 2.35
C ILE A 99 -11.56 2.60 1.58
N LEU A 100 -10.98 1.46 1.18
CA LEU A 100 -11.70 0.42 0.45
C LEU A 100 -12.86 -0.16 1.26
N ALA A 101 -12.66 -0.42 2.56
CA ALA A 101 -13.72 -0.88 3.46
C ALA A 101 -14.87 0.13 3.53
N THR A 102 -14.54 1.42 3.70
CA THR A 102 -15.52 2.52 3.73
C THR A 102 -16.32 2.60 2.42
N GLU A 103 -15.66 2.47 1.27
CA GLU A 103 -16.32 2.48 -0.04
C GLU A 103 -17.19 1.23 -0.27
N MET A 104 -16.82 0.07 0.26
CA MET A 104 -17.69 -1.12 0.21
C MET A 104 -18.98 -0.89 1.00
N ASP A 105 -18.87 -0.37 2.22
CA ASP A 105 -20.00 -0.13 3.13
C ASP A 105 -21.00 0.87 2.54
N LYS A 106 -20.52 2.00 1.98
CA LYS A 106 -21.37 2.99 1.30
C LYS A 106 -22.20 2.38 0.18
N SER A 107 -21.68 1.33 -0.45
CA SER A 107 -22.26 0.76 -1.65
C SER A 107 -23.27 -0.37 -1.38
N LEU A 108 -23.41 -0.75 -0.11
CA LEU A 108 -24.41 -1.69 0.39
C LEU A 108 -25.70 -0.98 0.88
N VAL A 109 -25.70 0.36 0.91
CA VAL A 109 -26.84 1.22 1.30
C VAL A 109 -27.57 1.75 0.08
#